data_AF-A0AA51UQ98-F1
#
_entry.id   AF-A0AA51UQ98-F1
#
_cell.length_a   1.000
_cell.length_b   1.000
_cell.length_c   1.000
_cell.angle_alpha   90.00
_cell.angle_beta   90.00
_cell.angle_gamma   90.00
#
_symmetry.space_group_name_H-M   'P 1'
#
loop_
_entity.id
_entity.type
_entity.pdbx_description
1 polymer ?
#
loop_
_entity_poly.entity_id
_entity_poly.type
_entity_poly.pdbx_seq_one_letter_code
_entity_poly.pdbx_strand_id
1 'polypeptide(L)'
;MREIENATKENKILFNQRDEHLQSLRDLRFKLSNLIEITAINNNRIKAANVLNGTSVVIARDDYLNIIFVYSLLLLSVCLDIFLAMVFCIIQNAYHKFYEQKLLHSVPLSTRSKVKKVQGSRIQSVGGNKKPSKSVDESLEFIASNLEYDNRTIKSLRDIKRDTNLSYYRIRNYLSDLMNRGLVIREKQRLVLNVDDMLNNNS
;
A
#
# COMPACT_ATOMS: atom_id res chain seq x y z
N MET A 1 -45.83 -84.80 -34.38
CA MET A 1 -45.48 -85.09 -32.96
C MET A 1 -44.02 -84.75 -32.65
N ARG A 2 -43.02 -85.27 -33.39
CA ARG A 2 -41.59 -84.96 -33.16
C ARG A 2 -41.22 -83.48 -33.21
N GLU A 3 -41.81 -82.70 -34.10
CA GLU A 3 -41.52 -81.26 -34.20
C GLU A 3 -42.00 -80.48 -32.96
N ILE A 4 -43.14 -80.87 -32.40
CA ILE A 4 -43.68 -80.27 -31.17
C ILE A 4 -42.77 -80.63 -29.98
N GLU A 5 -42.26 -81.86 -29.93
CA GLU A 5 -41.33 -82.30 -28.88
C GLU A 5 -39.96 -81.62 -28.99
N ASN A 6 -39.47 -81.38 -30.21
CA ASN A 6 -38.24 -80.61 -30.42
C ASN A 6 -38.44 -79.13 -30.03
N ALA A 7 -39.57 -78.52 -30.40
CA ALA A 7 -39.89 -77.15 -30.05
C ALA A 7 -40.05 -76.95 -28.54
N THR A 8 -40.62 -77.92 -27.80
CA THR A 8 -40.69 -77.84 -26.33
C THR A 8 -39.32 -77.97 -25.68
N LYS A 9 -38.45 -78.83 -26.22
CA LYS A 9 -37.06 -78.96 -25.76
C LYS A 9 -36.26 -77.68 -26.00
N GLU A 10 -36.38 -77.08 -27.17
CA GLU A 10 -35.72 -75.82 -27.52
C GLU A 10 -36.22 -74.66 -26.65
N ASN A 11 -37.55 -74.53 -26.48
CA ASN A 11 -38.12 -73.53 -25.58
C ASN A 11 -37.59 -73.68 -24.15
N LYS A 12 -37.46 -74.91 -23.64
CA LYS A 12 -36.90 -75.15 -22.30
C LYS A 12 -35.45 -74.66 -22.18
N ILE A 13 -34.63 -74.87 -23.21
CA ILE A 13 -33.25 -74.39 -23.25
C ILE A 13 -33.22 -72.85 -23.26
N LEU A 14 -34.06 -72.22 -24.09
CA LEU A 14 -34.17 -70.76 -24.17
C LEU A 14 -34.62 -70.15 -22.85
N PHE A 15 -35.56 -70.77 -22.14
CA PHE A 15 -35.98 -70.31 -20.80
C PHE A 15 -34.84 -70.38 -19.79
N ASN A 16 -34.10 -71.49 -19.76
CA ASN A 16 -32.95 -71.62 -18.87
C ASN A 16 -31.88 -70.56 -19.16
N GLN A 17 -31.59 -70.31 -20.44
CA GLN A 17 -30.62 -69.29 -20.85
C GLN A 17 -31.09 -67.87 -20.45
N ARG A 18 -32.38 -67.57 -20.62
CA ARG A 18 -32.97 -66.30 -20.14
C ARG A 18 -32.79 -66.13 -18.64
N ASP A 19 -33.05 -67.18 -17.86
CA ASP A 19 -32.97 -67.12 -16.40
C ASP A 19 -31.52 -66.94 -15.93
N GLU A 20 -30.55 -67.58 -16.60
CA GLU A 20 -29.13 -67.38 -16.35
C GLU A 20 -28.68 -65.94 -16.65
N HIS A 21 -29.14 -65.35 -17.77
CA HIS A 21 -28.88 -63.95 -18.08
C HIS A 21 -29.50 -62.98 -17.07
N LEU A 22 -30.74 -63.24 -16.62
CA LEU A 22 -31.38 -62.44 -15.58
C LEU A 22 -30.64 -62.52 -14.24
N GLN A 23 -30.13 -63.69 -13.90
CA GLN A 23 -29.31 -63.88 -12.70
C GLN A 23 -28.01 -63.08 -12.78
N SER A 24 -27.32 -63.12 -13.93
CA SER A 24 -26.11 -62.34 -14.18
C SER A 24 -26.35 -60.82 -14.10
N LEU A 25 -27.44 -60.32 -14.68
CA LEU A 25 -27.82 -58.91 -14.58
C LEU A 25 -28.11 -58.48 -13.14
N ARG A 26 -28.75 -59.35 -12.35
CA ARG A 26 -28.99 -59.09 -10.94
C ARG A 26 -27.68 -59.01 -10.15
N ASP A 27 -26.74 -59.92 -10.42
CA ASP A 27 -25.42 -59.95 -9.78
C ASP A 27 -24.59 -58.70 -10.15
N LEU A 28 -24.65 -58.27 -11.41
CA LEU A 28 -24.02 -57.04 -11.88
C LEU A 28 -24.60 -55.80 -11.19
N ARG A 29 -25.93 -55.75 -11.02
CA ARG A 29 -26.59 -54.66 -10.28
C ARG A 29 -26.10 -54.59 -8.83
N PHE A 30 -25.94 -55.74 -8.17
CA PHE A 30 -25.38 -55.77 -6.81
C PHE A 30 -23.93 -55.27 -6.78
N LYS A 31 -23.09 -55.71 -7.72
CA LYS A 31 -21.70 -55.24 -7.83
C LYS A 31 -21.62 -53.73 -8.06
N LEU A 32 -22.47 -53.20 -8.94
CA LEU A 32 -22.54 -51.75 -9.20
C LEU A 32 -22.96 -50.99 -7.94
N SER A 33 -23.97 -51.48 -7.22
CA SER A 33 -24.44 -50.86 -5.98
C SER A 33 -23.33 -50.83 -4.91
N ASN A 34 -22.59 -51.94 -4.76
CA ASN A 34 -21.45 -52.01 -3.86
C ASN A 34 -20.33 -51.05 -4.27
N LEU A 35 -20.08 -50.92 -5.58
CA LEU A 35 -19.06 -50.00 -6.09
C LEU A 35 -19.43 -48.54 -5.85
N ILE A 36 -20.72 -48.18 -5.96
CA ILE A 36 -21.22 -46.84 -5.62
C ILE A 36 -21.04 -46.56 -4.12
N GLU A 37 -21.37 -47.52 -3.26
CA GLU A 37 -21.21 -47.39 -1.80
C GLU A 37 -19.74 -47.22 -1.41
N ILE A 38 -18.85 -48.07 -1.94
CA ILE A 38 -17.41 -47.98 -1.72
C ILE A 38 -16.87 -46.63 -2.22
N THR A 39 -17.33 -46.15 -3.37
CA THR A 39 -16.93 -44.85 -3.92
C THR A 39 -17.38 -43.70 -3.01
N ALA A 40 -18.61 -43.76 -2.47
CA ALA A 40 -19.10 -42.75 -1.54
C ALA A 40 -18.29 -42.75 -0.22
N ILE A 41 -18.00 -43.92 0.34
CA ILE A 41 -17.16 -44.06 1.54
C ILE A 41 -15.75 -43.53 1.29
N ASN A 42 -15.14 -43.88 0.15
CA ASN A 42 -13.81 -43.40 -0.21
C ASN A 42 -13.79 -41.88 -0.45
N ASN A 43 -14.81 -41.32 -1.07
CA ASN A 43 -14.93 -39.85 -1.21
C ASN A 43 -15.02 -39.16 0.15
N ASN A 44 -15.77 -39.72 1.10
CA ASN A 44 -15.83 -39.20 2.45
C ASN A 44 -14.49 -39.32 3.19
N ARG A 45 -13.76 -40.44 3.00
CA ARG A 45 -12.40 -40.60 3.51
C ARG A 45 -11.41 -39.61 2.90
N ILE A 46 -11.49 -39.36 1.59
CA ILE A 46 -10.66 -38.36 0.90
C ILE A 46 -10.96 -36.96 1.43
N LYS A 47 -12.25 -36.61 1.60
CA LYS A 47 -12.64 -35.34 2.25
C LYS A 47 -12.06 -35.23 3.66
N ALA A 48 -12.17 -36.27 4.48
CA ALA A 48 -11.61 -36.28 5.83
C ALA A 48 -10.07 -36.19 5.84
N ALA A 49 -9.39 -36.87 4.92
CA ALA A 49 -7.94 -36.79 4.76
C ALA A 49 -7.48 -35.40 4.32
N ASN A 50 -8.23 -34.73 3.44
CA ASN A 50 -7.96 -33.34 3.05
C ASN A 50 -8.14 -32.37 4.22
N VAL A 51 -9.11 -32.62 5.11
CA VAL A 51 -9.25 -31.88 6.39
C VAL A 51 -8.05 -32.10 7.30
N LEU A 52 -7.58 -33.34 7.45
CA LEU A 52 -6.44 -33.66 8.30
C LEU A 52 -5.12 -33.08 7.75
N ASN A 53 -4.95 -33.05 6.42
CA ASN A 53 -3.77 -32.53 5.75
C ASN A 53 -3.72 -30.99 5.71
N GLY A 54 -4.70 -30.29 6.29
CA GLY A 54 -4.75 -28.81 6.28
C GLY A 54 -5.00 -28.23 4.88
N THR A 55 -5.29 -29.07 3.89
CA THR A 55 -5.71 -28.67 2.55
C THR A 55 -7.22 -28.55 2.42
N SER A 56 -7.97 -28.67 3.54
CA SER A 56 -9.39 -28.30 3.64
C SER A 56 -9.60 -26.80 3.61
N VAL A 57 -9.00 -26.16 2.63
CA VAL A 57 -9.62 -25.04 1.99
C VAL A 57 -10.64 -25.66 1.04
N VAL A 58 -11.75 -26.14 1.62
CA VAL A 58 -13.01 -26.37 0.88
C VAL A 58 -13.52 -24.97 0.55
N ILE A 59 -12.82 -24.24 -0.31
CA ILE A 59 -13.38 -23.05 -0.93
C ILE A 59 -14.40 -23.62 -1.90
N ALA A 60 -15.67 -23.58 -1.50
CA ALA A 60 -16.74 -23.75 -2.47
C ALA A 60 -16.50 -22.70 -3.56
N ARG A 61 -16.90 -22.98 -4.81
CA ARG A 61 -16.68 -22.04 -5.92
C ARG A 61 -17.25 -20.63 -5.60
N ASP A 62 -18.25 -20.59 -4.74
CA ASP A 62 -18.89 -19.39 -4.21
C ASP A 62 -18.04 -18.63 -3.16
N ASP A 63 -17.19 -19.33 -2.40
CA ASP A 63 -16.29 -18.73 -1.43
C ASP A 63 -15.16 -17.94 -2.12
N TYR A 64 -14.74 -18.33 -3.33
CA TYR A 64 -13.78 -17.53 -4.12
C TYR A 64 -14.34 -16.14 -4.44
N LEU A 65 -15.62 -16.04 -4.78
CA LEU A 65 -16.26 -14.76 -5.06
C LEU A 65 -16.33 -13.88 -3.80
N ASN A 66 -16.67 -14.46 -2.65
CA ASN A 66 -16.66 -13.75 -1.37
C ASN A 66 -15.26 -13.28 -0.99
N ILE A 67 -14.24 -14.12 -1.17
CA ILE A 67 -12.85 -13.76 -0.89
C ILE A 67 -12.42 -12.59 -1.80
N ILE A 68 -12.65 -12.69 -3.10
CA ILE A 68 -12.33 -11.63 -4.08
C ILE A 68 -13.10 -10.35 -3.75
N PHE A 69 -14.35 -10.46 -3.34
CA PHE A 69 -15.19 -9.33 -2.95
C PHE A 69 -14.62 -8.59 -1.73
N VAL A 70 -14.24 -9.32 -0.68
CA VAL A 70 -13.62 -8.73 0.52
C VAL A 70 -12.30 -8.04 0.18
N TYR A 71 -11.43 -8.66 -0.62
CA TYR A 71 -10.19 -8.02 -1.07
C TYR A 71 -10.44 -6.80 -1.95
N SER A 72 -11.49 -6.82 -2.78
CA SER A 72 -11.89 -5.67 -3.60
C SER A 72 -12.39 -4.50 -2.76
N LEU A 73 -13.16 -4.78 -1.69
CA LEU A 73 -13.59 -3.77 -0.73
C LEU A 73 -12.41 -3.17 0.04
N LEU A 74 -11.45 -4.00 0.46
CA LEU A 74 -10.24 -3.53 1.12
C LEU A 74 -9.43 -2.60 0.20
N LEU A 75 -9.25 -3.00 -1.06
CA LEU A 75 -8.57 -2.18 -2.07
C LEU A 75 -9.33 -0.86 -2.30
N LEU A 76 -10.65 -0.92 -2.42
CA LEU A 76 -11.49 0.27 -2.59
C LEU A 76 -11.37 1.21 -1.39
N SER A 77 -11.33 0.69 -0.16
CA SER A 77 -11.14 1.47 1.06
C SER A 77 -9.81 2.23 1.04
N VAL A 78 -8.70 1.54 0.75
CA VAL A 78 -7.37 2.17 0.67
C VAL A 78 -7.33 3.22 -0.44
N CYS A 79 -7.93 2.95 -1.60
CA CYS A 79 -8.05 3.92 -2.66
C CYS A 79 -8.83 5.17 -2.21
N LEU A 80 -9.98 4.99 -1.54
CA LEU A 80 -10.79 6.10 -1.03
C LEU A 80 -10.02 6.97 -0.03
N ASP A 81 -9.23 6.38 0.86
CA ASP A 81 -8.40 7.14 1.81
C ASP A 81 -7.35 8.00 1.09
N ILE A 82 -6.68 7.43 0.09
CA ILE A 82 -5.70 8.16 -0.73
C ILE A 82 -6.38 9.28 -1.54
N PHE A 83 -7.56 9.02 -2.10
CA PHE A 83 -8.35 10.05 -2.80
C PHE A 83 -8.78 11.17 -1.86
N LEU A 84 -9.27 10.83 -0.66
CA LEU A 84 -9.68 11.81 0.34
C LEU A 84 -8.49 12.67 0.77
N ALA A 85 -7.33 12.06 0.99
CA ALA A 85 -6.09 12.79 1.30
C ALA A 85 -5.71 13.75 0.16
N MET A 86 -5.74 13.31 -1.11
CA MET A 86 -5.48 14.18 -2.26
C MET A 86 -6.47 15.35 -2.34
N VAL A 87 -7.77 15.10 -2.16
CA VAL A 87 -8.80 16.15 -2.15
C VAL A 87 -8.54 17.13 -1.02
N PHE A 88 -8.19 16.65 0.18
CA PHE A 88 -7.86 17.50 1.31
C PHE A 88 -6.62 18.36 1.02
N CYS A 89 -5.59 17.79 0.39
CA CYS A 89 -4.42 18.53 -0.05
C CYS A 89 -4.76 19.60 -1.10
N ILE A 90 -5.63 19.29 -2.08
CA ILE A 90 -6.09 20.24 -3.10
C ILE A 90 -6.87 21.38 -2.44
N ILE A 91 -7.81 21.05 -1.54
CA ILE A 91 -8.61 22.03 -0.79
C ILE A 91 -7.69 22.90 0.06
N GLN A 92 -6.79 22.32 0.84
CA GLN A 92 -5.86 23.06 1.69
C GLN A 92 -4.94 23.97 0.86
N ASN A 93 -4.48 23.51 -0.30
CA ASN A 93 -3.67 24.31 -1.21
C ASN A 93 -4.47 25.48 -1.83
N ALA A 94 -5.73 25.25 -2.20
CA ALA A 94 -6.62 26.29 -2.70
C ALA A 94 -6.95 27.32 -1.61
N TYR A 95 -7.25 26.88 -0.39
CA TYR A 95 -7.44 27.75 0.76
C TYR A 95 -6.18 28.56 1.07
N HIS A 96 -5.01 27.92 1.09
CA HIS A 96 -3.74 28.60 1.32
C HIS A 96 -3.50 29.68 0.27
N LYS A 97 -3.68 29.37 -1.02
CA LYS A 97 -3.56 30.31 -2.13
C LYS A 97 -4.56 31.47 -2.04
N PHE A 98 -5.78 31.21 -1.59
CA PHE A 98 -6.79 32.25 -1.35
C PHE A 98 -6.40 33.19 -0.20
N TYR A 99 -5.89 32.65 0.90
CA TYR A 99 -5.44 33.47 2.04
C TYR A 99 -4.17 34.25 1.74
N GLU A 100 -3.20 33.68 1.00
CA GLU A 100 -2.05 34.45 0.49
C GLU A 100 -2.50 35.64 -0.38
N GLN A 101 -3.47 35.42 -1.28
CA GLN A 101 -3.99 36.46 -2.15
C GLN A 101 -4.74 37.55 -1.37
N LYS A 102 -5.48 37.17 -0.32
CA LYS A 102 -6.16 38.11 0.58
C LYS A 102 -5.17 38.89 1.46
N LEU A 103 -4.08 38.27 1.91
CA LEU A 103 -3.00 38.93 2.65
C LEU A 103 -2.30 39.97 1.77
N LEU A 104 -2.00 39.63 0.51
CA LEU A 104 -1.39 40.53 -0.46
C LEU A 104 -2.30 41.69 -0.90
N HIS A 105 -3.62 41.54 -0.83
CA HIS A 105 -4.57 42.65 -1.10
C HIS A 105 -4.99 43.45 0.15
N SER A 106 -4.68 42.96 1.35
CA SER A 106 -4.99 43.65 2.61
C SER A 106 -3.89 44.61 3.10
N VAL A 107 -2.72 44.63 2.45
CA VAL A 107 -1.69 45.64 2.69
C VAL A 107 -1.83 46.73 1.63
N PRO A 108 -2.24 47.97 1.97
CA PRO A 108 -2.17 49.07 1.04
C PRO A 108 -0.70 49.50 0.95
N LEU A 109 0.09 48.82 0.11
CA LEU A 109 1.41 49.31 -0.21
C LEU A 109 1.29 50.34 -1.33
N SER A 110 1.36 51.59 -0.88
CA SER A 110 1.67 52.77 -1.67
C SER A 110 2.81 52.53 -2.66
N THR A 111 2.79 53.32 -3.73
CA THR A 111 3.92 53.71 -4.60
C THR A 111 4.30 52.75 -5.74
N ARG A 112 3.63 52.98 -6.88
CA ARG A 112 4.25 53.42 -8.15
C ARG A 112 5.63 52.80 -8.47
N SER A 113 5.63 51.76 -9.30
CA SER A 113 6.77 51.46 -10.17
C SER A 113 6.28 50.91 -11.51
N LYS A 114 6.60 51.64 -12.58
CA LYS A 114 6.23 51.32 -13.96
C LYS A 114 7.01 50.08 -14.40
N VAL A 115 6.33 48.97 -14.66
CA VAL A 115 6.95 47.82 -15.36
C VAL A 115 6.72 47.99 -16.86
N LYS A 116 7.80 48.31 -17.59
CA LYS A 116 7.87 48.13 -19.04
C LYS A 116 7.95 46.63 -19.35
N LYS A 117 7.08 46.23 -20.26
CA LYS A 117 6.99 44.97 -21.01
C LYS A 117 8.38 44.48 -21.48
N VAL A 118 8.73 43.22 -21.19
CA VAL A 118 9.68 42.45 -22.01
C VAL A 118 9.10 41.06 -22.28
N GLN A 119 8.99 40.82 -23.57
CA GLN A 119 8.55 39.62 -24.27
C GLN A 119 9.80 38.81 -24.62
N GLY A 120 9.75 37.47 -24.51
CA GLY A 120 10.75 36.63 -25.17
C GLY A 120 11.20 35.37 -24.40
N SER A 121 10.58 34.25 -24.77
CA SER A 121 11.22 32.93 -24.98
C SER A 121 12.75 32.89 -24.83
N ARG A 122 13.28 32.05 -23.93
CA ARG A 122 14.18 30.93 -24.27
C ARG A 122 14.47 30.05 -23.04
N ILE A 123 14.26 28.75 -23.19
CA ILE A 123 14.79 27.73 -22.28
C ILE A 123 16.31 27.72 -22.43
N GLN A 124 17.04 27.88 -21.32
CA GLN A 124 18.46 27.53 -21.22
C GLN A 124 18.62 26.51 -20.09
N SER A 125 18.94 25.28 -20.49
CA SER A 125 19.58 24.27 -19.67
C SER A 125 21.00 24.75 -19.33
N VAL A 126 21.29 25.04 -18.07
CA VAL A 126 22.66 25.17 -17.56
C VAL A 126 22.68 24.60 -16.15
N GLY A 127 23.31 23.44 -16.00
CA GLY A 127 23.80 22.98 -14.72
C GLY A 127 24.96 23.84 -14.26
N GLY A 128 25.18 23.89 -12.95
CA GLY A 128 26.38 24.45 -12.34
C GLY A 128 26.18 25.80 -11.65
N ASN A 129 26.26 25.74 -10.32
CA ASN A 129 26.67 26.81 -9.41
C ASN A 129 25.65 27.92 -9.14
N LYS A 130 24.59 27.56 -8.39
CA LYS A 130 23.89 28.53 -7.54
C LYS A 130 24.88 29.02 -6.48
N LYS A 131 25.26 30.30 -6.57
CA LYS A 131 25.82 31.06 -5.44
C LYS A 131 24.97 30.79 -4.19
N PRO A 132 25.57 30.62 -2.99
CA PRO A 132 24.78 30.43 -1.78
C PRO A 132 23.83 31.62 -1.66
N SER A 133 22.54 31.32 -1.54
CA SER A 133 21.53 32.33 -1.33
C SER A 133 21.83 33.01 0.01
N LYS A 134 21.74 34.34 0.07
CA LYS A 134 21.97 35.13 1.31
C LYS A 134 21.24 34.59 2.55
N SER A 135 20.16 33.85 2.36
CA SER A 135 19.41 33.16 3.43
C SER A 135 20.18 32.05 4.14
N VAL A 136 21.17 31.43 3.47
CA VAL A 136 21.98 30.34 4.03
C VAL A 136 22.95 30.88 5.05
N ASP A 137 23.60 32.00 4.71
CA ASP A 137 24.54 32.69 5.60
C ASP A 137 23.79 33.16 6.85
N GLU A 138 22.57 33.69 6.71
CA GLU A 138 21.73 34.11 7.84
C GLU A 138 21.37 32.94 8.78
N SER A 139 20.95 31.78 8.25
CA SER A 139 20.62 30.61 9.08
C SER A 139 21.84 30.05 9.82
N LEU A 140 23.00 30.03 9.15
CA LEU A 140 24.26 29.53 9.71
C LEU A 140 24.83 30.46 10.79
N GLU A 141 24.85 31.76 10.52
CA GLU A 141 25.26 32.79 11.49
C GLU A 141 24.32 32.79 12.72
N PHE A 142 23.04 32.56 12.47
CA PHE A 142 22.05 32.40 13.52
C PHE A 142 22.32 31.18 14.42
N ILE A 143 22.67 30.01 13.87
CA ILE A 143 23.00 28.86 14.72
C ILE A 143 24.34 29.06 15.44
N ALA A 144 25.37 29.57 14.75
CA ALA A 144 26.68 29.79 15.37
C ALA A 144 26.61 30.67 16.63
N SER A 145 25.69 31.65 16.65
CA SER A 145 25.44 32.52 17.81
C SER A 145 24.54 31.90 18.90
N ASN A 146 23.94 30.72 18.66
CA ASN A 146 22.95 30.07 19.52
C ASN A 146 23.33 28.64 19.95
N LEU A 147 24.63 28.31 19.94
CA LEU A 147 25.15 27.07 20.49
C LEU A 147 25.29 27.15 22.02
N GLU A 148 25.22 25.99 22.68
CA GLU A 148 25.59 25.83 24.07
C GLU A 148 27.12 25.91 24.23
N TYR A 149 27.60 25.89 25.48
CA TYR A 149 29.03 26.01 25.80
C TYR A 149 29.91 24.93 25.14
N ASP A 150 29.31 23.79 24.78
CA ASP A 150 29.98 22.68 24.11
C ASP A 150 30.20 22.92 22.60
N ASN A 151 29.76 24.06 22.05
CA ASN A 151 29.83 24.45 20.64
C ASN A 151 29.28 23.39 19.67
N ARG A 152 28.43 22.49 20.17
CA ARG A 152 27.91 21.34 19.41
C ARG A 152 26.41 21.21 19.57
N THR A 153 25.90 21.45 20.78
CA THR A 153 24.48 21.39 21.07
C THR A 153 23.83 22.75 20.82
N ILE A 154 22.68 22.75 20.17
CA ILE A 154 21.90 23.97 19.94
C ILE A 154 21.07 24.24 21.19
N LYS A 155 21.08 25.50 21.67
CA LYS A 155 20.29 25.95 22.82
C LYS A 155 18.81 25.60 22.66
N SER A 156 18.10 25.49 23.78
CA SER A 156 16.66 25.24 23.74
C SER A 156 15.91 26.37 23.02
N LEU A 157 14.78 26.04 22.39
CA LEU A 157 13.97 27.01 21.65
C LEU A 157 13.54 28.22 22.52
N ARG A 158 13.37 28.01 23.84
CA ARG A 158 13.01 29.08 24.79
C ARG A 158 14.18 30.01 25.04
N ASP A 159 15.38 29.46 25.18
CA ASP A 159 16.61 30.23 25.42
C ASP A 159 16.98 31.04 24.17
N ILE A 160 16.88 30.44 22.98
CA ILE A 160 17.09 31.15 21.71
C ILE A 160 16.11 32.31 21.55
N LYS A 161 14.84 32.13 21.90
CA LYS A 161 13.85 33.22 21.86
C LYS A 161 14.21 34.34 22.82
N ARG A 162 14.69 34.01 24.02
CA ARG A 162 15.13 34.98 25.02
C ARG A 162 16.35 35.77 24.53
N ASP A 163 17.29 35.10 23.87
CA ASP A 163 18.57 35.68 23.44
C ASP A 163 18.43 36.51 22.15
N THR A 164 17.54 36.13 21.23
CA THR A 164 17.43 36.75 19.88
C THR A 164 16.16 37.57 19.66
N ASN A 165 15.19 37.49 20.59
CA ASN A 165 13.86 38.09 20.48
C ASN A 165 13.10 37.73 19.18
N LEU A 166 13.49 36.64 18.51
CA LEU A 166 12.83 36.16 17.30
C LEU A 166 11.56 35.36 17.62
N SER A 167 10.64 35.34 16.67
CA SER A 167 9.43 34.51 16.80
C SER A 167 9.80 33.02 16.74
N TYR A 168 9.06 32.20 17.49
CA TYR A 168 9.23 30.74 17.46
C TYR A 168 9.11 30.15 16.05
N TYR A 169 8.28 30.76 15.21
CA TYR A 169 8.13 30.38 13.81
C TYR A 169 9.43 30.58 13.03
N ARG A 170 10.07 31.75 13.16
CA ARG A 170 11.31 32.06 12.44
C ARG A 170 12.47 31.17 12.89
N ILE A 171 12.58 30.91 14.20
CA ILE A 171 13.60 30.00 14.75
C ILE A 171 13.40 28.58 14.22
N ARG A 172 12.15 28.08 14.19
CA ARG A 172 11.85 26.76 13.61
C ARG A 172 12.14 26.70 12.11
N ASN A 173 11.92 27.78 11.38
CA ASN A 173 12.21 27.84 9.96
C ASN A 173 13.72 27.73 9.69
N TYR A 174 14.55 28.44 10.47
CA TYR A 174 16.01 28.33 10.38
C TYR A 174 16.52 26.94 10.76
N LEU A 175 16.00 26.35 11.84
CA LEU A 175 16.35 24.99 12.23
C LEU A 175 15.93 23.96 11.16
N SER A 176 14.73 24.12 10.58
CA SER A 176 14.22 23.24 9.53
C SER A 176 15.07 23.32 8.25
N ASP A 177 15.46 24.52 7.81
CA ASP A 177 16.35 24.70 6.65
C ASP A 177 17.70 24.00 6.86
N LEU A 178 18.24 24.06 8.09
CA LEU A 178 19.53 23.43 8.41
C LEU A 178 19.43 21.91 8.64
N MET A 179 18.30 21.41 9.15
CA MET A 179 18.03 19.98 9.20
C MET A 179 17.86 19.38 7.80
N ASN A 180 17.14 20.07 6.91
CA ASN A 180 16.96 19.64 5.51
C ASN A 180 18.29 19.56 4.74
N ARG A 181 19.30 20.31 5.20
CA ARG A 181 20.67 20.29 4.64
C ARG A 181 21.60 19.30 5.33
N GLY A 182 21.11 18.58 6.35
CA GLY A 182 21.90 17.61 7.10
C GLY A 182 22.94 18.22 8.04
N LEU A 183 22.90 19.53 8.30
CA LEU A 183 23.83 20.24 9.18
C LEU A 183 23.42 20.17 10.66
N VAL A 184 22.13 19.95 10.91
CA VAL A 184 21.57 19.75 12.24
C VAL A 184 20.89 18.40 12.29
N ILE A 185 21.26 17.60 13.28
CA ILE A 185 20.67 16.29 13.56
C ILE A 185 20.00 16.30 14.92
N ARG A 186 19.03 15.40 15.10
CA ARG A 186 18.35 15.22 16.38
C ARG A 186 18.92 14.00 17.09
N GLU A 187 19.72 14.23 18.12
CA GLU A 187 20.29 13.16 18.95
C GLU A 187 19.60 13.16 20.32
N LYS A 188 19.03 12.00 20.72
CA LYS A 188 18.45 11.79 22.06
C LYS A 188 17.57 12.95 22.56
N GLN A 189 16.72 13.46 21.67
CA GLN A 189 15.77 14.58 21.86
C GLN A 189 16.34 16.01 21.80
N ARG A 190 17.66 16.20 21.66
CA ARG A 190 18.31 17.52 21.47
C ARG A 190 18.74 17.74 20.02
N LEU A 191 18.89 19.00 19.62
CA LEU A 191 19.38 19.38 18.30
C LEU A 191 20.89 19.61 18.41
N VAL A 192 21.66 18.95 17.55
CA VAL A 192 23.12 18.93 17.59
C VAL A 192 23.64 19.18 16.18
N LEU A 193 24.76 19.88 16.06
CA LEU A 193 25.45 20.05 14.78
C LEU A 193 26.03 18.72 14.29
N ASN A 194 25.80 18.41 13.02
CA ASN A 194 26.37 17.24 12.36
C ASN A 194 27.82 17.51 11.95
N VAL A 195 28.73 17.39 12.91
CA VAL A 195 30.17 17.59 12.70
C VAL A 195 30.85 16.28 12.25
N ASP A 196 30.25 15.12 12.53
CA ASP A 196 30.88 13.81 12.33
C ASP A 196 30.95 13.41 10.83
N ASP A 197 29.99 13.84 9.99
CA ASP A 197 30.02 13.61 8.53
C ASP A 197 31.02 14.51 7.77
N MET A 198 31.49 15.60 8.39
CA MET A 198 32.44 16.55 7.77
C MET A 198 33.91 16.09 7.90
N LEU A 199 34.23 15.24 8.87
CA LEU A 199 35.58 14.67 9.05
C LEU A 199 35.85 13.46 8.15
N ASN A 200 34.81 12.71 7.76
CA ASN A 200 34.96 11.54 6.88
C ASN A 200 35.02 11.86 5.38
N ASN A 201 34.73 13.09 4.97
CA ASN A 201 34.79 13.51 3.55
C ASN A 201 36.08 14.25 3.17
N ASN A 202 37.01 14.41 4.12
CA ASN A 202 38.31 15.08 3.90
C ASN A 202 39.51 14.15 4.15
N SER A 203 39.30 12.82 4.16
CA SER A 203 40.39 11.83 4.19
C SER A 203 40.55 11.13 2.84
#